data_AF-A0A0V1BZW4-F1
#
_entry.id   AF-A0A0V1BZW4-F1
#
_cell.length_a   1.000
_cell.length_b   1.000
_cell.length_c   1.000
_cell.angle_alpha   90.00
_cell.angle_beta   90.00
_cell.angle_gamma   90.00
#
_symmetry.space_group_name_H-M   'P 1'
#
loop_
_entity.id
_entity.type
_entity.pdbx_description
1 polymer ?
#
loop_
_entity_poly.entity_id
_entity_poly.type
_entity_poly.pdbx_seq_one_letter_code
_entity_poly.pdbx_strand_id
1 'polypeptide(L)'
;LILNAVNYETALTIINEKYGNSQLLIEEHLKSLQNLPVITNQWDLKRLEKFVSDMEINIRGLETLKTPPAVYHAVLMPLILSRLPREISVEWKHQNPNRQKDMYVLLLFLKAGLRSRKVSTFPWREKKPVFPFLSNRKTVPREQYTTAALRATVRKACLHGGEDHAMENCP
;
A
#
# COMPACT_ATOMS: atom_id res chain seq x y z
N LEU A 1 -25.07 -29.80 30.78
CA LEU A 1 -25.41 -28.74 31.77
C LEU A 1 -26.33 -27.75 31.07
N ILE A 2 -27.51 -27.50 31.64
CA ILE A 2 -28.47 -26.53 31.10
C ILE A 2 -27.99 -25.13 31.50
N LEU A 3 -27.89 -24.21 30.52
CA LEU A 3 -27.53 -22.82 30.78
C LEU A 3 -28.74 -22.13 31.43
N ASN A 4 -28.58 -21.64 32.66
CA ASN A 4 -29.55 -20.79 33.34
C ASN A 4 -28.86 -19.49 33.81
N ALA A 5 -29.63 -18.48 34.18
CA ALA A 5 -29.08 -17.15 34.51
C ALA A 5 -28.03 -17.20 35.64
N VAL A 6 -28.30 -17.98 36.69
CA VAL A 6 -27.41 -18.14 37.85
C VAL A 6 -26.08 -18.79 37.47
N ASN A 7 -26.12 -19.85 36.66
CA ASN A 7 -24.93 -20.54 36.18
C ASN A 7 -24.09 -19.64 35.26
N TYR A 8 -24.75 -18.79 34.46
CA TYR A 8 -24.08 -17.85 33.56
C TYR A 8 -23.38 -16.73 34.33
N GLU A 9 -24.04 -16.09 35.30
CA GLU A 9 -23.41 -15.06 36.14
C GLU A 9 -22.24 -15.63 36.94
N THR A 10 -22.40 -16.82 37.52
CA THR A 10 -21.30 -17.49 38.24
C THR A 10 -20.12 -17.76 37.33
N ALA A 11 -20.37 -18.22 36.09
CA ALA A 11 -19.31 -18.44 35.11
C ALA A 11 -18.60 -17.13 34.71
N LEU A 12 -19.35 -16.04 34.53
CA LEU A 12 -18.78 -14.73 34.24
C LEU A 12 -17.90 -14.23 35.39
N THR A 13 -18.35 -14.37 36.64
CA THR A 13 -17.57 -14.00 37.82
C THR A 13 -16.25 -14.75 37.88
N ILE A 14 -16.27 -16.09 37.73
CA ILE A 14 -15.05 -16.92 37.73
C ILE A 14 -14.09 -16.52 36.60
N ILE A 15 -14.63 -16.27 35.39
CA ILE A 15 -13.81 -15.82 34.25
C ILE A 15 -13.18 -14.45 34.56
N ASN A 16 -13.95 -13.53 35.13
CA ASN A 16 -13.48 -12.19 35.41
C ASN A 16 -12.48 -12.15 36.58
N GLU A 17 -12.68 -12.95 37.63
CA GLU A 17 -11.70 -13.10 38.71
C GLU A 17 -10.36 -13.65 38.20
N LYS A 18 -10.41 -14.59 37.25
CA LYS A 18 -9.21 -15.25 36.73
C LYS A 18 -8.50 -14.46 35.63
N TYR A 19 -9.24 -13.75 34.78
CA TYR A 19 -8.71 -13.12 33.56
C TYR A 19 -9.06 -11.64 33.40
N GLY A 20 -9.86 -11.07 34.30
CA GLY A 20 -10.37 -9.69 34.23
C GLY A 20 -9.41 -8.61 34.74
N ASN A 21 -8.12 -8.92 34.87
CA ASN A 21 -7.13 -7.90 35.22
C ASN A 21 -6.93 -6.94 34.03
N SER A 22 -7.72 -5.85 34.03
CA SER A 22 -7.75 -4.86 32.96
C SER A 22 -6.38 -4.21 32.72
N GLN A 23 -5.61 -3.97 33.78
CA GLN A 23 -4.28 -3.37 33.66
C GLN A 23 -3.32 -4.29 32.90
N LEU A 24 -3.31 -5.59 33.23
CA LEU A 24 -2.48 -6.57 32.53
C LEU A 24 -2.90 -6.73 31.06
N LEU A 25 -4.21 -6.68 30.76
CA LEU A 25 -4.70 -6.71 29.38
C LEU A 25 -4.32 -5.46 28.58
N ILE A 26 -4.39 -4.27 29.21
CA ILE A 26 -3.93 -3.01 28.61
C ILE A 26 -2.44 -3.12 28.27
N GLU A 27 -1.62 -3.56 29.22
CA GLU A 27 -0.17 -3.74 29.02
C GLU A 27 0.14 -4.68 27.86
N GLU A 28 -0.57 -5.81 27.76
CA GLU A 28 -0.35 -6.78 26.68
C GLU A 28 -0.76 -6.22 25.30
N HIS A 29 -1.86 -5.47 25.23
CA HIS A 29 -2.25 -4.80 23.99
C HIS A 29 -1.24 -3.71 23.57
N LEU A 30 -0.76 -2.91 24.51
CA LEU A 30 0.27 -1.88 24.23
C LEU A 30 1.59 -2.52 23.78
N LYS A 31 2.01 -3.60 24.44
CA LYS A 31 3.18 -4.39 24.08
C LYS A 31 3.03 -5.02 22.70
N SER A 32 1.85 -5.52 22.36
CA SER A 32 1.56 -6.07 21.03
C SER A 32 1.67 -5.00 19.93
N LEU A 33 1.12 -3.79 20.17
CA LEU A 33 1.26 -2.65 19.25
C LEU A 33 2.73 -2.21 19.10
N GLN A 34 3.49 -2.15 20.20
CA GLN A 34 4.92 -1.83 20.18
C GLN A 34 5.73 -2.86 19.39
N ASN A 35 5.33 -4.14 19.44
CA ASN A 35 6.07 -5.27 18.87
C ASN A 35 5.48 -5.77 17.54
N LEU A 36 4.69 -4.95 16.84
CA LEU A 36 4.22 -5.26 15.50
C LEU A 36 5.38 -5.64 14.56
N PRO A 37 5.19 -6.63 13.67
CA PRO A 37 6.27 -7.12 12.83
C PRO A 37 6.79 -6.03 11.90
N VAL A 38 8.11 -6.01 11.69
CA VAL A 38 8.72 -5.15 10.66
C VAL A 38 8.34 -5.68 9.28
N ILE A 39 7.82 -4.81 8.43
CA ILE A 39 7.52 -5.11 7.03
C ILE A 39 8.54 -4.37 6.17
N THR A 40 9.30 -5.11 5.38
CA THR A 40 10.32 -4.56 4.47
C THR A 40 9.80 -4.36 3.05
N ASN A 41 8.89 -5.22 2.59
CA ASN A 41 8.32 -5.16 1.24
C ASN A 41 6.85 -4.76 1.28
N GLN A 42 6.53 -3.64 0.65
CA GLN A 42 5.16 -3.12 0.52
C GLN A 42 4.19 -4.02 -0.28
N TRP A 43 4.72 -5.01 -1.00
CA TRP A 43 3.97 -6.00 -1.77
C TRP A 43 3.85 -7.36 -1.06
N ASP A 44 4.44 -7.52 0.13
CA ASP A 44 4.14 -8.67 1.00
C ASP A 44 2.75 -8.48 1.64
N LEU A 45 1.71 -8.72 0.84
CA LEU A 45 0.32 -8.47 1.22
C LEU A 45 -0.09 -9.30 2.43
N LYS A 46 0.45 -10.51 2.59
CA LYS A 46 0.12 -11.39 3.71
C LYS A 46 0.64 -10.82 5.02
N ARG A 47 1.89 -10.34 5.05
CA ARG A 47 2.44 -9.68 6.24
C ARG A 47 1.75 -8.35 6.53
N LEU A 48 1.48 -7.56 5.49
CA LEU A 48 0.79 -6.27 5.65
C LEU A 48 -0.65 -6.45 6.15
N GLU A 49 -1.37 -7.45 5.66
CA GLU A 49 -2.70 -7.80 6.14
C GLU A 49 -2.68 -8.23 7.60
N LYS A 50 -1.74 -9.10 7.99
CA LYS A 50 -1.56 -9.49 9.39
C LYS A 50 -1.26 -8.27 10.27
N PHE A 51 -0.34 -7.40 9.86
CA PHE A 51 -0.01 -6.18 10.59
C PHE A 51 -1.23 -5.29 10.82
N VAL A 52 -2.05 -5.08 9.79
CA VAL A 52 -3.28 -4.28 9.88
C VAL A 52 -4.31 -4.94 10.80
N SER A 53 -4.48 -6.26 10.70
CA SER A 53 -5.36 -7.03 11.58
C SER A 53 -4.92 -6.96 13.04
N ASP A 54 -3.64 -7.20 13.32
CA ASP A 54 -3.07 -7.15 14.66
C ASP A 54 -3.20 -5.74 15.25
N MET A 55 -2.94 -4.70 14.45
CA MET A 55 -3.15 -3.30 14.86
C MET A 55 -4.63 -3.02 15.20
N GLU A 56 -5.57 -3.48 14.37
CA GLU A 56 -7.01 -3.30 14.63
C GLU A 56 -7.49 -4.00 15.89
N ILE A 57 -7.09 -5.26 16.09
CA ILE A 57 -7.47 -6.06 17.27
C ILE A 57 -7.01 -5.34 18.54
N ASN A 58 -5.77 -4.89 18.59
CA ASN A 58 -5.21 -4.26 19.79
C ASN A 58 -5.80 -2.86 20.05
N ILE A 59 -6.06 -2.06 19.02
CA ILE A 59 -6.72 -0.75 19.21
C ILE A 59 -8.14 -0.94 19.76
N ARG A 60 -8.92 -1.89 19.21
CA ARG A 60 -10.28 -2.17 19.70
C ARG A 60 -10.29 -2.76 21.10
N GLY A 61 -9.32 -3.62 21.43
CA GLY A 61 -9.14 -4.17 22.77
C GLY A 61 -8.90 -3.06 23.80
N LEU A 62 -7.99 -2.13 23.50
CA LEU A 62 -7.71 -0.97 24.36
C LEU A 62 -8.94 -0.06 24.52
N GLU A 63 -9.69 0.18 23.44
CA GLU A 63 -10.92 0.99 23.50
C GLU A 63 -11.99 0.34 24.39
N THR A 64 -12.16 -0.98 24.30
CA THR A 64 -13.07 -1.76 25.17
C THR A 64 -12.65 -1.65 26.65
N LEU A 65 -11.35 -1.55 26.91
CA LEU A 65 -10.77 -1.32 28.23
C LEU A 65 -10.71 0.19 28.61
N LYS A 66 -11.47 1.05 27.92
CA LYS A 66 -11.56 2.50 28.15
C LYS A 66 -10.23 3.25 28.02
N THR A 67 -9.31 2.72 27.22
CA THR A 67 -8.02 3.33 26.90
C THR A 67 -8.01 3.75 25.42
N PRO A 68 -8.52 4.95 25.08
CA PRO A 68 -8.61 5.38 23.69
C PRO A 68 -7.23 5.78 23.11
N PRO A 69 -7.07 5.80 21.77
CA PRO A 69 -5.82 6.18 21.11
C PRO A 69 -5.17 7.48 21.61
N ALA A 70 -5.96 8.48 22.02
CA ALA A 70 -5.46 9.75 22.55
C ALA A 70 -4.48 9.59 23.74
N VAL A 71 -4.54 8.47 24.48
CA VAL A 71 -3.66 8.22 25.63
C VAL A 71 -2.26 7.76 25.20
N TYR A 72 -2.16 6.94 24.17
CA TYR A 72 -0.92 6.24 23.80
C TYR A 72 -0.39 6.60 22.40
N HIS A 73 -1.18 7.32 21.60
CA HIS A 73 -0.84 7.64 20.21
C HIS A 73 0.50 8.35 20.05
N ALA A 74 0.80 9.35 20.87
CA ALA A 74 2.01 10.15 20.77
C ALA A 74 3.30 9.29 20.87
N VAL A 75 3.25 8.22 21.68
CA VAL A 75 4.37 7.30 21.89
C VAL A 75 4.41 6.19 20.84
N LEU A 76 3.28 5.53 20.60
CA LEU A 76 3.26 4.34 19.75
C LEU A 76 3.23 4.67 18.25
N MET A 77 2.68 5.82 17.83
CA MET A 77 2.60 6.19 16.41
C MET A 77 3.96 6.21 15.69
N PRO A 78 5.02 6.90 16.18
CA PRO A 78 6.32 6.87 15.52
C PRO A 78 6.93 5.46 15.48
N LEU A 79 6.70 4.65 16.51
CA LEU A 79 7.19 3.27 16.57
C LEU A 79 6.50 2.40 15.51
N ILE A 80 5.18 2.45 15.41
CA ILE A 80 4.40 1.72 14.40
C ILE A 80 4.82 2.15 12.99
N LEU A 81 4.95 3.45 12.73
CA LEU A 81 5.38 3.95 11.43
C LEU A 81 6.79 3.48 11.05
N SER A 82 7.71 3.34 12.00
CA SER A 82 9.06 2.80 11.73
C SER A 82 9.08 1.32 11.35
N ARG A 83 8.00 0.58 11.58
CA ARG A 83 7.86 -0.84 11.21
C ARG A 83 7.30 -1.03 9.80
N LEU A 84 6.85 0.04 9.14
CA LEU A 84 6.28 0.00 7.80
C LEU A 84 7.36 0.23 6.73
N PRO A 85 7.13 -0.28 5.49
CA PRO A 85 7.97 0.04 4.35
C PRO A 85 8.04 1.55 4.12
N ARG A 86 9.18 2.00 3.57
CA ARG A 86 9.42 3.42 3.32
C ARG A 86 8.35 4.05 2.44
N GLU A 87 7.89 3.33 1.42
CA GLU A 87 6.91 3.81 0.45
C GLU A 87 5.57 4.13 1.12
N ILE A 88 5.09 3.23 1.97
CA ILE A 88 3.85 3.41 2.74
C ILE A 88 4.01 4.57 3.73
N SER A 89 5.15 4.65 4.40
CA SER A 89 5.44 5.72 5.36
C SER A 89 5.51 7.11 4.70
N VAL A 90 6.07 7.21 3.49
CA VAL A 90 6.12 8.45 2.72
C VAL A 90 4.72 8.85 2.26
N GLU A 91 3.93 7.90 1.75
CA GLU A 91 2.56 8.17 1.32
C GLU A 91 1.68 8.64 2.48
N TRP A 92 1.82 8.02 3.65
CA TRP A 92 1.17 8.48 4.88
C TRP A 92 1.55 9.92 5.23
N LYS A 93 2.84 10.26 5.21
CA LYS A 93 3.33 11.62 5.51
C LYS A 93 2.78 12.65 4.53
N HIS A 94 2.71 12.32 3.24
CA HIS A 94 2.14 13.19 2.22
C HIS A 94 0.65 13.49 2.48
N GLN A 95 -0.11 12.47 2.90
CA GLN A 95 -1.52 12.65 3.27
C GLN A 95 -1.71 13.28 4.67
N ASN A 96 -0.65 13.43 5.47
CA ASN A 96 -0.70 13.91 6.86
C ASN A 96 0.39 14.95 7.17
N PRO A 97 0.42 16.10 6.47
CA PRO A 97 1.52 17.06 6.58
C PRO A 97 1.63 17.68 7.98
N ASN A 98 0.51 17.88 8.68
CA ASN A 98 0.45 18.44 10.04
C ASN A 98 0.67 17.41 11.15
N ARG A 99 0.80 16.11 10.82
CA ARG A 99 1.00 15.00 11.78
C ARG A 99 -0.05 14.89 12.89
N GLN A 100 -1.26 15.42 12.66
CA GLN A 100 -2.33 15.44 13.67
C GLN A 100 -3.26 14.23 13.61
N LYS A 101 -3.17 13.40 12.56
CA LYS A 101 -4.04 12.21 12.42
C LYS A 101 -3.72 11.14 13.48
N ASP A 102 -4.78 10.60 14.07
CA ASP A 102 -4.71 9.55 15.08
C ASP A 102 -4.40 8.15 14.49
N MET A 103 -4.32 7.15 15.38
CA MET A 103 -4.08 5.76 15.01
C MET A 103 -5.20 5.10 14.22
N TYR A 104 -6.46 5.50 14.44
CA TYR A 104 -7.59 4.98 13.68
C TYR A 104 -7.53 5.44 12.23
N VAL A 105 -7.14 6.68 12.00
CA VAL A 105 -6.93 7.21 10.66
C VAL A 105 -5.76 6.51 9.97
N LEU A 106 -4.68 6.17 10.69
CA LEU A 106 -3.61 5.32 10.14
C LEU A 106 -4.14 3.93 9.78
N LEU A 107 -4.93 3.30 10.65
CA LEU A 107 -5.52 1.99 10.38
C LEU A 107 -6.40 2.01 9.13
N LEU A 108 -7.24 3.04 8.97
CA LEU A 108 -8.08 3.24 7.79
C LEU A 108 -7.25 3.43 6.52
N PHE A 109 -6.20 4.25 6.60
CA PHE A 109 -5.26 4.45 5.49
C PHE A 109 -4.61 3.12 5.07
N LEU A 110 -4.11 2.32 6.02
CA LEU A 110 -3.48 1.05 5.71
C LEU A 110 -4.46 0.04 5.11
N LYS A 111 -5.70 -0.01 5.61
CA LYS A 111 -6.77 -0.85 5.02
C LYS A 111 -7.09 -0.45 3.59
N ALA A 112 -7.21 0.85 3.32
CA ALA A 112 -7.44 1.36 1.97
C ALA A 112 -6.27 1.02 1.05
N GLY A 113 -5.03 1.27 1.48
CA GLY A 113 -3.82 0.93 0.73
C GLY A 113 -3.70 -0.57 0.45
N LEU A 114 -4.02 -1.44 1.42
CA LEU A 114 -4.02 -2.89 1.26
C LEU A 114 -5.05 -3.33 0.21
N ARG A 115 -6.27 -2.78 0.22
CA ARG A 115 -7.30 -3.06 -0.79
C ARG A 115 -6.81 -2.66 -2.19
N SER A 116 -6.27 -1.45 -2.33
CA SER A 116 -5.73 -0.98 -3.62
C SER A 116 -4.61 -1.90 -4.14
N ARG A 117 -3.71 -2.34 -3.26
CA ARG A 117 -2.62 -3.27 -3.62
C ARG A 117 -3.13 -4.65 -3.99
N LYS A 118 -4.12 -5.19 -3.26
CA LYS A 118 -4.78 -6.45 -3.65
C LYS A 118 -5.41 -6.31 -5.03
N VAL A 119 -6.02 -5.16 -5.32
CA VAL A 119 -6.61 -4.89 -6.63
C VAL A 119 -5.56 -4.79 -7.74
N SER A 120 -4.44 -4.12 -7.49
CA SER A 120 -3.35 -4.02 -8.47
C SER A 120 -2.57 -5.32 -8.66
N THR A 121 -2.62 -6.22 -7.68
CA THR A 121 -1.98 -7.56 -7.73
C THR A 121 -2.91 -8.60 -8.36
N PHE A 122 -4.19 -8.27 -8.64
CA PHE A 122 -4.98 -9.12 -9.50
C PHE A 122 -4.23 -9.28 -10.83
N PRO A 123 -4.21 -10.50 -11.41
CA PRO A 123 -3.60 -10.75 -12.69
C PRO A 123 -4.46 -10.03 -13.74
N TRP A 124 -4.21 -8.74 -13.92
CA TRP A 124 -4.35 -8.13 -15.22
C TRP A 124 -3.49 -8.98 -16.12
N ARG A 125 -4.18 -9.83 -16.90
CA ARG A 125 -3.69 -10.68 -17.99
C ARG A 125 -2.26 -10.27 -18.30
N GLU A 126 -1.28 -11.12 -17.99
CA GLU A 126 0.03 -11.00 -18.61
C GLU A 126 -0.25 -10.95 -20.11
N LYS A 127 -0.37 -9.74 -20.67
CA LYS A 127 0.00 -9.53 -22.04
C LYS A 127 1.47 -9.81 -21.97
N LYS A 128 1.84 -11.08 -22.22
CA LYS A 128 3.18 -11.42 -22.66
C LYS A 128 3.57 -10.26 -23.56
N PRO A 129 4.68 -9.55 -23.31
CA PRO A 129 5.18 -8.67 -24.33
C PRO A 129 5.40 -9.57 -25.53
N VAL A 130 4.49 -9.52 -26.50
CA VAL A 130 4.74 -10.05 -27.82
C VAL A 130 5.83 -9.11 -28.30
N PHE A 131 7.07 -9.54 -28.16
CA PHE A 131 8.18 -8.95 -28.88
C PHE A 131 8.16 -9.62 -30.25
N PRO A 132 7.62 -9.00 -31.31
CA PRO A 132 7.77 -9.57 -32.63
C PRO A 132 9.12 -9.10 -33.14
N PHE A 133 10.24 -9.56 -32.57
CA PHE A 133 11.51 -9.48 -33.28
C PHE A 133 12.42 -10.61 -32.82
N LEU A 134 12.35 -11.70 -33.57
CA LEU A 134 13.41 -12.69 -33.66
C LEU A 134 14.72 -11.96 -33.95
N SER A 135 15.66 -12.09 -33.02
CA SER A 135 17.06 -11.73 -33.23
C SER A 135 17.62 -12.63 -34.31
N ASN A 136 17.76 -12.09 -35.51
CA ASN A 136 18.67 -12.62 -36.51
C ASN A 136 19.61 -11.49 -36.97
N ARG A 137 20.47 -11.04 -36.06
CA ARG A 137 21.56 -10.12 -36.42
C ARG A 137 22.68 -10.94 -37.03
N LYS A 138 22.67 -11.07 -38.37
CA LYS A 138 23.91 -11.25 -39.12
C LYS A 138 24.73 -9.97 -38.94
N THR A 139 25.94 -10.09 -38.42
CA THR A 139 26.91 -9.00 -38.32
C THR A 139 27.25 -8.50 -39.74
N VAL A 140 26.89 -7.25 -40.04
CA VAL A 140 27.30 -6.55 -41.26
C VAL A 140 28.46 -5.62 -40.91
N PRO A 141 29.52 -5.50 -41.75
CA PRO A 141 30.66 -4.64 -41.46
C PRO A 141 30.26 -3.15 -41.38
N ARG A 142 30.99 -2.42 -40.53
CA ARG A 142 30.81 -1.00 -40.24
C ARG A 142 31.19 -0.15 -41.46
N GLU A 143 30.21 0.24 -42.26
CA GLU A 143 30.38 1.31 -43.26
C GLU A 143 30.18 2.69 -42.61
N GLN A 144 30.98 3.64 -43.08
CA GLN A 144 31.08 5.00 -42.57
C GLN A 144 29.84 5.80 -42.97
N TYR A 145 29.15 6.38 -41.99
CA TYR A 145 27.95 7.19 -42.24
C TYR A 145 28.33 8.50 -42.96
N THR A 146 27.83 8.67 -44.18
CA THR A 146 27.79 9.98 -44.86
C THR A 146 26.42 10.63 -44.67
N THR A 147 26.41 11.96 -44.64
CA THR A 147 25.29 12.86 -44.29
C THR A 147 24.06 12.81 -45.21
N ALA A 148 23.99 11.88 -46.16
CA ALA A 148 22.86 11.73 -47.08
C ALA A 148 21.60 11.11 -46.44
N ALA A 149 21.73 10.36 -45.34
CA ALA A 149 20.61 9.63 -44.73
C ALA A 149 19.58 10.51 -43.96
N LEU A 150 19.83 11.81 -43.79
CA LEU A 150 18.93 12.72 -43.06
C LEU A 150 17.81 13.32 -43.92
N ARG A 151 17.74 13.03 -45.23
CA ARG A 151 16.64 13.52 -46.08
C ARG A 151 15.46 12.53 -46.10
N ALA A 152 14.79 12.39 -44.97
CA ALA A 152 13.42 11.88 -44.96
C ALA A 152 12.47 13.07 -45.07
N THR A 153 11.98 13.36 -46.28
CA THR A 153 10.89 14.33 -46.47
C THR A 153 9.61 13.72 -45.92
N VAL A 154 9.12 14.25 -44.81
CA VAL A 154 7.77 13.96 -44.32
C VAL A 154 6.79 14.52 -45.35
N ARG A 155 6.22 13.65 -46.20
CA ARG A 155 5.11 14.05 -47.09
C ARG A 155 3.89 14.35 -46.22
N LYS A 156 3.60 15.64 -46.05
CA LYS A 156 2.33 16.13 -45.50
C LYS A 156 1.63 16.85 -46.65
N ALA A 157 0.52 16.30 -47.12
CA ALA A 157 -0.37 16.98 -48.05
C ALA A 157 -0.87 18.29 -47.38
N CYS A 158 -0.91 19.38 -48.14
CA CYS A 158 -1.37 20.67 -47.64
C CYS A 158 -2.89 20.64 -47.40
N LEU A 159 -3.34 21.16 -46.26
CA LEU A 159 -4.74 21.09 -45.82
C LEU A 159 -5.69 22.05 -46.59
N HIS A 160 -5.17 22.93 -47.45
CA HIS A 160 -5.98 23.92 -48.19
C HIS A 160 -6.21 23.58 -49.67
N GLY A 161 -5.35 22.78 -50.27
CA GLY A 161 -5.50 22.24 -51.62
C GLY A 161 -4.75 20.94 -51.64
N GLY A 162 -5.45 19.82 -51.85
CA GLY A 162 -4.95 18.46 -51.62
C GLY A 162 -3.85 17.97 -52.57
N GLU A 163 -2.85 18.80 -52.87
CA GLU A 163 -1.68 18.46 -53.69
C GLU A 163 -0.39 18.60 -52.90
N ASP A 164 0.57 17.73 -53.22
CA ASP A 164 1.88 17.65 -52.58
C ASP A 164 2.82 18.76 -53.10
N HIS A 165 3.17 19.71 -52.25
CA HIS A 165 4.18 20.74 -52.52
C HIS A 165 5.10 20.94 -51.31
N ALA A 166 6.29 21.52 -51.55
CA ALA A 166 7.20 21.91 -50.48
C ALA A 166 6.60 23.08 -49.68
N MET A 167 6.81 23.10 -48.36
CA MET A 167 6.23 24.09 -47.43
C MET A 167 6.56 25.55 -47.81
N GLU A 168 7.62 25.77 -48.57
CA GLU A 168 8.09 27.08 -49.04
C GLU A 168 7.34 27.61 -50.28
N ASN A 169 6.51 26.80 -50.94
CA ASN A 169 5.79 27.14 -52.17
C ASN A 169 4.26 26.98 -52.05
N CYS A 170 3.68 27.22 -50.87
CA CYS A 170 2.23 27.30 -50.71
C CYS A 170 1.76 28.71 -51.13
N PRO A 171 0.81 28.85 -52.08
CA PRO A 171 0.28 30.15 -52.50
C PRO A 171 -0.55 30.84 -51.41
#